data_AF-A0A534QKQ8-F1
#
_entry.id   AF-A0A534QKQ8-F1
#
_cell.length_a   1.000
_cell.length_b   1.000
_cell.length_c   1.000
_cell.angle_alpha   90.00
_cell.angle_beta   90.00
_cell.angle_gamma   90.00
#
_symmetry.space_group_name_H-M   'P 1'
#
loop_
_entity.id
_entity.type
_entity.pdbx_description
1 polymer ?
#
loop_
_entity_poly.entity_id
_entity_poly.type
_entity_poly.pdbx_seq_one_letter_code
_entity_poly.pdbx_strand_id
1 'polypeptide(L)'
;MGRARVRDLFLRLLGVIFLAAFLSLLVQVRLLVGREGLLPAAAYLDAVRAQGVFTGVFTVPTLFWLDASDRALVGLAVAGAILSFGLILDVAPRWCLLALWILYVSFVNVGQDFLSFQWDNLLLEAAF
;
A
#
# COMPACT_ATOMS: atom_id res chain seq x y z
N MET A 1 -12.40 13.77 28.07
CA MET A 1 -12.00 14.68 26.96
C MET A 1 -10.58 14.44 26.42
N GLY A 2 -9.57 14.08 27.24
CA GLY A 2 -8.19 13.89 26.73
C GLY A 2 -7.97 12.72 25.75
N ARG A 3 -8.56 11.54 26.03
CA ARG A 3 -8.36 10.32 25.22
C ARG A 3 -8.79 10.47 23.75
N ALA A 4 -9.90 11.16 23.50
CA ALA A 4 -10.38 11.41 22.13
C ALA A 4 -9.39 12.26 21.34
N ARG A 5 -8.86 13.34 21.92
CA ARG A 5 -7.87 14.20 21.25
C ARG A 5 -6.57 13.48 20.94
N VAL A 6 -6.11 12.60 21.83
CA VAL A 6 -4.89 11.81 21.60
C VAL A 6 -5.10 10.86 20.43
N ARG A 7 -6.23 10.14 20.39
CA ARG A 7 -6.60 9.27 19.26
C ARG A 7 -6.66 10.07 17.96
N ASP A 8 -7.36 11.19 17.94
CA ASP A 8 -7.56 11.97 16.71
C ASP A 8 -6.23 12.56 16.22
N LEU A 9 -5.38 13.03 17.12
CA LEU A 9 -4.02 13.46 16.78
C LEU A 9 -3.17 12.32 16.22
N PHE A 10 -3.23 11.14 16.85
CA PHE A 10 -2.52 9.96 16.38
C PHE A 10 -2.94 9.58 14.95
N LEU A 11 -4.24 9.51 14.68
CA LEU A 11 -4.77 9.18 13.36
C LEU A 11 -4.34 10.20 12.29
N ARG A 12 -4.33 11.49 12.62
CA ARG A 12 -3.85 12.54 11.72
C ARG A 12 -2.37 12.39 11.40
N LEU A 13 -1.53 12.12 12.41
CA LEU A 13 -0.10 11.90 12.22
C LEU A 13 0.16 10.61 11.42
N LEU A 14 -0.60 9.54 11.69
CA LEU A 14 -0.55 8.31 10.90
C LEU A 14 -0.92 8.56 9.44
N GLY A 15 -1.95 9.38 9.19
CA GLY A 15 -2.30 9.83 7.83
C GLY A 15 -1.18 10.62 7.14
N VAL A 16 -0.44 11.46 7.86
CA VAL A 16 0.76 12.15 7.31
C VAL A 16 1.85 11.15 6.95
N ILE A 17 2.08 10.12 7.76
CA ILE A 17 3.07 9.07 7.49
C ILE A 17 2.67 8.27 6.24
N PHE A 18 1.40 7.84 6.13
CA PHE A 18 0.90 7.19 4.93
C PHE A 18 1.02 8.08 3.69
N LEU A 19 0.69 9.37 3.81
CA LEU A 19 0.82 10.32 2.71
C LEU A 19 2.28 10.39 2.23
N ALA A 20 3.23 10.52 3.15
CA ALA A 20 4.65 10.53 2.82
C ALA A 20 5.09 9.23 2.13
N ALA A 21 4.63 8.07 2.62
CA ALA A 21 4.93 6.77 2.04
C ALA A 21 4.38 6.65 0.60
N PHE A 22 3.12 7.01 0.36
CA PHE A 22 2.52 6.97 -0.98
C PHE A 22 3.13 7.99 -1.94
N LEU A 23 3.47 9.19 -1.49
CA LEU A 23 4.15 10.19 -2.32
C LEU A 23 5.56 9.75 -2.70
N SER A 24 6.31 9.18 -1.76
CA SER A 24 7.61 8.56 -2.03
C SER A 24 7.46 7.44 -3.06
N LEU A 25 6.51 6.55 -2.82
CA LEU A 25 6.20 5.43 -3.71
C LEU A 25 5.83 5.90 -5.13
N LEU A 26 5.02 6.96 -5.28
CA LEU A 26 4.63 7.49 -6.59
C LEU A 26 5.81 7.85 -7.49
N VAL A 27 6.89 8.37 -6.90
CA VAL A 27 8.10 8.75 -7.65
C VAL A 27 8.86 7.52 -8.14
N GLN A 28 8.87 6.44 -7.37
CA GLN A 28 9.71 5.26 -7.63
C GLN A 28 8.96 4.04 -8.18
N VAL A 29 7.63 3.97 -8.06
CA VAL A 29 6.86 2.73 -8.31
C VAL A 29 7.09 2.14 -9.70
N ARG A 30 7.20 2.99 -10.73
CA ARG A 30 7.46 2.53 -12.10
C ARG A 30 8.88 1.98 -12.28
N LEU A 31 9.85 2.64 -11.66
CA LEU A 31 11.26 2.24 -11.73
C LEU A 31 11.50 0.93 -10.97
N LEU A 32 10.80 0.73 -9.86
CA LEU A 32 10.97 -0.46 -9.03
C LEU A 32 10.18 -1.64 -9.56
N VAL A 33 8.86 -1.48 -9.75
CA VAL A 33 7.93 -2.60 -9.99
C VAL A 33 7.08 -2.46 -11.25
N GLY A 34 7.31 -1.42 -12.05
CA GLY A 34 6.67 -1.25 -13.35
C GLY A 34 7.11 -2.32 -14.35
N ARG A 35 6.50 -2.29 -15.55
CA ARG A 35 6.78 -3.27 -16.62
C ARG A 35 8.24 -3.33 -17.04
N GLU A 36 8.92 -2.18 -17.06
CA GLU A 36 10.35 -2.04 -17.36
C GLU A 36 11.16 -1.76 -16.08
N GLY A 37 10.57 -2.03 -14.91
CA GLY A 37 11.21 -1.81 -13.62
C GLY A 37 12.25 -2.86 -13.26
N LEU A 38 12.95 -2.64 -12.14
CA LEU A 38 13.97 -3.54 -11.62
C LEU A 38 13.41 -4.93 -11.26
N LEU A 39 12.23 -4.95 -10.64
CA LEU A 39 11.51 -6.16 -10.20
C LEU A 39 10.04 -6.07 -10.63
N PRO A 40 9.71 -6.34 -11.92
CA PRO A 40 8.37 -6.15 -12.45
C PRO A 40 7.29 -6.94 -11.70
N ALA A 41 6.27 -6.25 -11.19
CA ALA A 41 5.18 -6.86 -10.42
C ALA A 41 4.42 -7.92 -11.22
N ALA A 42 4.17 -7.65 -12.50
CA ALA A 42 3.45 -8.59 -13.38
C ALA A 42 4.22 -9.92 -13.54
N ALA A 43 5.52 -9.86 -13.81
CA ALA A 43 6.35 -11.06 -13.95
C ALA A 43 6.43 -11.87 -12.65
N TYR A 44 6.49 -11.18 -11.50
CA TYR A 44 6.45 -11.82 -10.19
C TYR A 44 5.13 -12.55 -9.93
N LEU A 45 4.00 -11.87 -10.17
CA LEU A 45 2.68 -12.47 -9.98
C LEU A 45 2.43 -13.65 -10.94
N ASP A 46 2.92 -13.58 -12.17
CA ASP A 46 2.85 -14.70 -13.13
C ASP A 46 3.69 -15.90 -12.66
N ALA A 47 4.88 -15.67 -12.10
CA ALA A 47 5.71 -16.72 -11.53
C ALA A 47 5.06 -17.38 -10.30
N VAL A 48 4.41 -16.61 -9.44
CA VAL A 48 3.64 -17.11 -8.30
C VAL A 48 2.41 -17.90 -8.78
N ARG A 49 1.71 -17.39 -9.80
CA ARG A 49 0.55 -18.07 -10.40
C ARG A 49 0.90 -19.43 -10.99
N ALA A 50 2.09 -19.58 -11.57
CA ALA A 50 2.57 -20.84 -12.12
C ALA A 50 2.73 -21.94 -11.05
N GLN A 51 2.85 -21.59 -9.77
CA GLN A 51 2.94 -22.53 -8.64
C GLN A 51 1.55 -22.97 -8.13
N GLY A 52 0.48 -22.36 -8.63
CA GLY A 52 -0.91 -22.65 -8.27
C GLY A 52 -1.67 -21.38 -7.90
N VAL A 53 -2.74 -21.09 -8.62
CA VAL A 53 -3.53 -19.84 -8.48
C VAL A 53 -4.09 -19.67 -7.07
N PHE A 54 -4.68 -20.73 -6.51
CA PHE A 54 -5.28 -20.68 -5.18
C PHE A 54 -4.21 -20.38 -4.13
N THR A 55 -3.12 -21.15 -4.13
CA THR A 55 -1.98 -20.94 -3.22
C THR A 55 -1.39 -19.54 -3.36
N GLY A 56 -1.20 -19.07 -4.59
CA GLY A 56 -0.61 -17.76 -4.89
C GLY A 56 -1.38 -16.58 -4.28
N VAL A 57 -2.72 -16.61 -4.30
CA VAL A 57 -3.54 -15.53 -3.74
C VAL A 57 -3.42 -15.45 -2.20
N PHE A 58 -3.27 -16.60 -1.52
CA PHE A 58 -3.05 -16.62 -0.07
C PHE A 58 -1.62 -16.29 0.32
N THR A 59 -0.64 -16.61 -0.52
CA THR A 59 0.77 -16.30 -0.27
C THR A 59 1.08 -14.83 -0.54
N VAL A 60 0.46 -14.24 -1.56
CA VAL A 60 0.71 -12.86 -2.00
C VAL A 60 -0.62 -12.11 -2.06
N PRO A 61 -1.20 -11.69 -0.92
CA PRO A 61 -2.46 -10.96 -0.92
C PRO A 61 -2.26 -9.56 -1.49
N THR A 62 -2.80 -9.29 -2.69
CA THR A 62 -2.65 -8.00 -3.37
C THR A 62 -3.80 -7.72 -4.34
N LEU A 63 -4.13 -6.44 -4.51
CA LEU A 63 -5.06 -5.99 -5.57
C LEU A 63 -4.46 -6.14 -6.97
N PHE A 64 -3.14 -6.24 -7.11
CA PHE A 64 -2.45 -6.34 -8.40
C PHE A 64 -2.68 -7.66 -9.13
N TRP A 65 -3.37 -8.62 -8.51
CA TRP A 65 -3.91 -9.78 -9.23
C TRP A 65 -4.92 -9.41 -10.32
N LEU A 66 -5.61 -8.27 -10.16
CA LEU A 66 -6.61 -7.77 -11.11
C LEU A 66 -5.96 -7.03 -12.29
N ASP A 67 -5.04 -6.13 -12.01
CA ASP A 67 -4.25 -5.41 -13.00
C ASP A 67 -2.92 -4.95 -12.39
N ALA A 68 -1.80 -5.42 -12.94
CA ALA A 68 -0.44 -5.03 -12.55
C ALA A 68 0.20 -4.07 -13.58
N SER A 69 -0.60 -3.36 -14.37
CA SER A 69 -0.10 -2.35 -15.31
C SER A 69 0.48 -1.12 -14.60
N ASP A 70 1.38 -0.40 -15.28
CA ASP A 70 1.93 0.87 -14.77
C ASP A 70 0.85 1.91 -14.46
N ARG A 71 -0.30 1.84 -15.15
CA ARG A 71 -1.46 2.68 -14.87
C ARG A 71 -2.13 2.29 -13.56
N ALA A 72 -2.32 1.00 -13.30
CA ALA A 72 -2.85 0.52 -12.04
C ALA A 72 -1.91 0.83 -10.86
N LEU A 73 -0.60 0.60 -11.04
CA LEU A 73 0.42 0.93 -10.03
C LEU A 73 0.36 2.40 -9.62
N VAL A 74 0.38 3.33 -10.59
CA VAL A 74 0.27 4.76 -10.28
C VAL A 74 -1.12 5.12 -9.75
N GLY A 75 -2.18 4.56 -10.32
CA GLY A 75 -3.56 4.84 -9.91
C GLY A 75 -3.82 4.47 -8.45
N LEU A 76 -3.37 3.29 -8.01
CA LEU A 76 -3.53 2.85 -6.62
C LEU A 76 -2.62 3.63 -5.66
N ALA A 77 -1.43 4.05 -6.09
CA ALA A 77 -0.57 4.91 -5.26
C ALA A 77 -1.16 6.32 -5.09
N VAL A 78 -1.76 6.90 -6.14
CA VAL A 78 -2.51 8.16 -6.06
C VAL A 78 -3.73 8.00 -5.14
N ALA A 79 -4.48 6.90 -5.28
CA ALA A 79 -5.62 6.61 -4.40
C ALA A 79 -5.19 6.54 -2.93
N GLY A 80 -4.05 5.91 -2.64
CA GLY A 80 -3.46 5.88 -1.30
C GLY A 80 -3.12 7.28 -0.78
N ALA A 81 -2.53 8.14 -1.59
CA ALA A 81 -2.26 9.54 -1.20
C ALA A 81 -3.57 10.31 -0.89
N ILE A 82 -4.62 10.16 -1.72
CA ILE A 82 -5.92 10.80 -1.50
C ILE A 82 -6.57 10.30 -0.19
N LEU A 83 -6.57 8.98 0.05
CA LEU A 83 -7.10 8.40 1.28
C LEU A 83 -6.32 8.84 2.51
N SER A 84 -5.00 9.01 2.39
CA SER A 84 -4.15 9.54 3.45
C SER A 84 -4.55 10.96 3.82
N PHE A 85 -4.84 11.79 2.81
CA PHE A 85 -5.37 13.14 3.03
C PHE A 85 -6.75 13.10 3.69
N GLY A 86 -7.63 12.17 3.30
CA GLY A 86 -8.90 11.92 3.96
C GLY A 86 -8.75 11.61 5.46
N LEU A 87 -7.77 10.76 5.82
CA LEU A 87 -7.47 10.43 7.21
C LEU A 87 -6.94 11.63 8.00
N ILE A 88 -6.10 12.47 7.39
CA ILE A 88 -5.62 13.73 8.00
C ILE A 88 -6.78 14.70 8.29
N LEU A 89 -7.78 14.72 7.41
CA LEU A 89 -8.98 15.53 7.56
C LEU A 89 -10.06 14.89 8.44
N ASP A 90 -9.80 13.71 9.01
CA ASP A 90 -10.75 12.93 9.83
C ASP A 90 -12.04 12.54 9.07
N VAL A 91 -11.95 12.35 7.76
CA VAL A 91 -13.06 11.91 6.91
C VAL A 91 -13.16 10.39 7.04
N ALA A 92 -14.19 9.90 7.73
CA ALA A 92 -14.48 8.46 7.85
C ALA A 92 -13.22 7.61 8.23
N PRO A 93 -12.51 7.94 9.32
CA PRO A 93 -11.15 7.46 9.60
C PRO A 93 -11.02 5.94 9.61
N ARG A 94 -12.04 5.21 10.08
CA ARG A 94 -12.07 3.73 10.09
C ARG A 94 -12.00 3.15 8.68
N TRP A 95 -12.74 3.73 7.73
CA TRP A 95 -12.76 3.27 6.34
C TRP A 95 -11.51 3.71 5.59
N CYS A 96 -10.98 4.90 5.88
CA CYS A 96 -9.67 5.33 5.36
C CYS A 96 -8.55 4.38 5.81
N LEU A 97 -8.48 4.03 7.10
CA LEU A 97 -7.47 3.09 7.61
C LEU A 97 -7.55 1.73 6.93
N LEU A 98 -8.76 1.16 6.84
CA LEU A 98 -8.95 -0.13 6.18
C LEU A 98 -8.51 -0.07 4.71
N ALA A 99 -8.90 0.97 3.98
CA ALA A 99 -8.53 1.14 2.58
C ALA A 99 -7.01 1.37 2.42
N LEU A 100 -6.39 2.20 3.26
CA LEU A 100 -4.94 2.43 3.29
C LEU A 100 -4.18 1.13 3.57
N TRP A 101 -4.64 0.34 4.54
CA TRP A 101 -4.06 -0.97 4.84
C TRP A 101 -4.12 -1.90 3.62
N ILE A 102 -5.30 -2.05 2.99
CA ILE A 102 -5.46 -2.89 1.79
C ILE A 102 -4.51 -2.46 0.66
N LEU A 103 -4.44 -1.15 0.40
CA LEU A 103 -3.56 -0.60 -0.63
C LEU A 103 -2.09 -0.82 -0.29
N TYR A 104 -1.68 -0.54 0.94
CA TYR A 104 -0.27 -0.63 1.34
C TYR A 104 0.19 -2.09 1.38
N VAL A 105 -0.61 -3.02 1.91
CA VAL A 105 -0.34 -4.47 1.84
C VAL A 105 -0.18 -4.92 0.38
N SER A 106 -1.03 -4.41 -0.52
CA SER A 106 -0.94 -4.75 -1.95
C SER A 106 0.41 -4.34 -2.55
N PHE A 107 0.94 -3.17 -2.19
CA PHE A 107 2.25 -2.70 -2.62
C PHE A 107 3.41 -3.44 -1.96
N VAL A 108 3.35 -3.67 -0.65
CA VAL A 108 4.38 -4.43 0.09
C VAL A 108 4.57 -5.81 -0.53
N ASN A 109 3.48 -6.51 -0.85
CA ASN A 109 3.54 -7.85 -1.42
C ASN A 109 4.12 -7.93 -2.84
N VAL A 110 3.96 -6.89 -3.67
CA VAL A 110 4.57 -6.86 -5.02
C VAL A 110 5.91 -6.11 -5.07
N GLY A 111 6.21 -5.35 -4.03
CA GLY A 111 7.42 -4.55 -3.88
C GLY A 111 8.70 -5.34 -3.63
N GLN A 112 8.55 -6.63 -3.27
CA GLN A 112 9.66 -7.56 -3.04
C GLN A 112 10.70 -6.93 -2.10
N ASP A 113 11.96 -6.85 -2.53
CA ASP A 113 13.07 -6.34 -1.73
C ASP A 113 12.98 -4.84 -1.42
N PHE A 114 12.10 -4.09 -2.10
CA PHE A 114 12.02 -2.63 -1.95
C PHE A 114 10.96 -2.13 -0.96
N LEU A 115 10.00 -2.96 -0.54
CA LEU A 115 8.89 -2.55 0.34
C LEU A 115 8.67 -3.52 1.52
N SER A 116 9.62 -4.41 1.80
CA SER A 116 9.53 -5.41 2.88
C SER A 116 10.39 -5.03 4.11
N PHE A 117 10.67 -3.74 4.30
CA PHE A 117 11.48 -3.26 5.42
C PHE A 117 10.68 -3.20 6.73
N GLN A 118 11.38 -3.04 7.85
CA GLN A 118 10.76 -3.02 9.19
C GLN A 118 9.78 -1.85 9.37
N TRP A 119 10.02 -0.71 8.72
CA TRP A 119 9.10 0.43 8.77
C TRP A 119 7.82 0.18 7.97
N ASP A 120 7.87 -0.60 6.90
CA ASP A 120 6.69 -0.96 6.11
C ASP A 120 5.76 -1.87 6.93
N ASN A 121 6.35 -2.87 7.60
CA ASN A 121 5.61 -3.74 8.53
C ASN A 121 5.03 -2.95 9.71
N LEU A 122 5.80 -2.01 10.28
CA LEU A 122 5.31 -1.15 11.36
C LEU A 122 4.12 -0.30 10.91
N LEU A 123 4.16 0.26 9.70
CA LEU A 123 3.07 1.07 9.17
C LEU A 123 1.80 0.24 8.96
N LEU A 124 1.93 -1.02 8.53
CA LEU A 124 0.82 -1.96 8.40
C LEU A 124 0.22 -2.34 9.76
N GLU A 125 1.05 -2.64 10.76
CA GLU A 125 0.58 -2.96 12.11
C GLU A 125 -0.06 -1.76 12.80
N ALA A 126 0.48 -0.55 12.60
CA ALA A 126 -0.08 0.67 13.17
C ALA A 126 -1.46 1.05 12.61
N ALA A 127 -1.86 0.48 11.47
CA ALA A 127 -3.16 0.70 10.86
C ALA A 127 -4.25 -0.30 11.34
N PHE A 128 -3.91 -1.28 12.18
CA PHE A 128 -4.81 -2.32 12.71
C PHE A 128 -5.26 -2.04 14.15
#